data_AF-A0A833ZQP7-F1
#
_entry.id   AF-A0A833ZQP7-F1
#
_cell.length_a   1.000
_cell.length_b   1.000
_cell.length_c   1.000
_cell.angle_alpha   90.00
_cell.angle_beta   90.00
_cell.angle_gamma   90.00
#
_symmetry.space_group_name_H-M   'P 1'
#
loop_
_entity.id
_entity.type
_entity.pdbx_description
1 polymer ?
#
loop_
_entity_poly.entity_id
_entity_poly.type
_entity_poly.pdbx_seq_one_letter_code
_entity_poly.pdbx_strand_id
1 'polypeptide(L)'
;MLGTMDVHHHWTKLFERLPSYFDLQRKLMFLEDQISYLLGGIQVVYIEELQPVLTLEEYYSLLDVFYNRLLKSRIPFHPRSLRGLQMILNSDRYAPSLHDLGHFNIPTLCDLVYLQWFLLTKAQQARENMKRKNELKVTESELIQASTKKFSLERFYKDPSVSSVQMVDCCTRLLDRPLPWLHGMHLCVSNFYSVMQDGDLCIPWNWKNGRATK
;
A
#
# COMPACT_ATOMS: atom_id res chain seq x y z
N MET A 1 19.03 -7.92 25.68
CA MET A 1 18.59 -9.32 25.55
C MET A 1 17.63 -9.59 26.69
N LEU A 2 16.36 -9.88 26.42
CA LEU A 2 15.41 -10.32 27.44
C LEU A 2 15.77 -11.74 27.85
N GLY A 3 15.77 -12.03 29.16
CA GLY A 3 16.09 -13.38 29.66
C GLY A 3 15.02 -14.38 29.21
N THR A 4 15.38 -15.65 29.06
CA THR A 4 14.46 -16.72 28.65
C THR A 4 13.20 -16.82 29.53
N MET A 5 13.25 -16.40 30.81
CA MET A 5 12.08 -16.31 31.69
C MET A 5 11.16 -15.10 31.38
N ASP A 6 11.72 -13.96 30.95
CA ASP A 6 10.95 -12.76 30.61
C ASP A 6 10.09 -12.99 29.37
N VAL A 7 10.61 -13.78 28.42
CA VAL A 7 9.92 -14.13 27.17
C VAL A 7 8.64 -14.91 27.47
N HIS A 8 8.70 -15.92 28.34
CA HIS A 8 7.51 -16.72 28.72
C HIS A 8 6.45 -15.85 29.40
N HIS A 9 6.84 -14.97 30.32
CA HIS A 9 5.88 -14.09 31.00
C HIS A 9 5.23 -13.07 30.05
N HIS A 10 5.98 -12.55 29.06
CA HIS A 10 5.44 -11.70 28.01
C HIS A 10 4.47 -12.45 27.11
N TRP A 11 4.79 -13.69 26.71
CA TRP A 11 3.88 -14.54 25.93
C TRP A 11 2.60 -14.84 26.70
N THR A 12 2.69 -15.23 27.98
CA THR A 12 1.49 -15.50 28.81
C THR A 12 0.60 -14.27 28.91
N LYS A 13 1.17 -13.09 29.20
CA LYS A 13 0.41 -11.82 29.23
C LYS A 13 -0.23 -11.47 27.88
N LEU A 14 0.44 -11.79 26.78
CA LEU A 14 -0.12 -11.59 25.44
C LEU A 14 -1.29 -12.54 25.20
N PHE A 15 -1.16 -13.82 25.51
CA PHE A 15 -2.24 -14.81 25.37
C PHE A 15 -3.45 -14.48 26.25
N GLU A 16 -3.25 -13.98 27.47
CA GLU A 16 -4.33 -13.52 28.35
C GLU A 16 -5.08 -12.31 27.76
N ARG A 17 -4.38 -11.44 27.03
CA ARG A 17 -4.97 -10.25 26.39
C ARG A 17 -5.55 -10.54 25.00
N LEU A 18 -5.20 -11.63 24.34
CA LEU A 18 -5.67 -11.95 22.98
C LEU A 18 -7.20 -11.88 22.81
N PRO A 19 -8.04 -12.42 23.72
CA PRO A 19 -9.49 -12.28 23.60
C PRO A 19 -9.94 -10.82 23.51
N SER A 20 -9.35 -9.95 24.33
CA SER A 20 -9.65 -8.52 24.30
C SER A 20 -9.20 -7.84 23.01
N TYR A 21 -8.11 -8.30 22.38
CA TYR A 21 -7.70 -7.84 21.05
C TYR A 21 -8.69 -8.25 19.97
N PHE A 22 -9.23 -9.48 20.01
CA PHE A 22 -10.27 -9.90 19.07
C PHE A 22 -11.59 -9.15 19.25
N ASP A 23 -11.95 -8.81 20.49
CA ASP A 23 -13.09 -7.94 20.77
C ASP A 23 -12.87 -6.53 20.23
N LEU A 24 -11.68 -5.97 20.44
CA LEU A 24 -11.30 -4.65 19.94
C LEU A 24 -11.27 -4.63 18.41
N GLN A 25 -10.72 -5.66 17.76
CA GLN A 25 -10.69 -5.78 16.31
C GLN A 25 -12.11 -5.83 15.72
N ARG A 26 -13.04 -6.55 16.37
CA ARG A 26 -14.45 -6.55 15.96
C ARG A 26 -15.10 -5.17 16.08
N LYS A 27 -14.87 -4.47 17.18
CA LYS A 27 -15.35 -3.08 17.37
C LYS A 27 -14.74 -2.14 16.33
N LEU A 28 -13.48 -2.33 15.99
CA LEU A 28 -12.76 -1.54 14.99
C LEU A 28 -13.39 -1.72 13.59
N MET A 29 -13.58 -2.96 13.14
CA MET A 29 -14.22 -3.24 11.85
C MET A 29 -15.63 -2.62 11.78
N PHE A 30 -16.40 -2.72 12.86
CA PHE A 30 -17.72 -2.08 12.93
C PHE A 30 -17.62 -0.55 12.79
N LEU A 31 -16.62 0.06 13.41
CA LEU A 31 -16.42 1.51 13.37
C LEU A 31 -15.99 1.99 11.98
N GLU A 32 -15.11 1.25 11.30
CA GLU A 32 -14.76 1.48 9.89
C GLU A 32 -16.01 1.43 8.98
N ASP A 33 -16.89 0.43 9.17
CA ASP A 33 -18.14 0.30 8.42
C ASP A 33 -19.11 1.46 8.69
N GLN A 34 -19.21 1.93 9.95
CA GLN A 34 -20.04 3.07 10.29
C GLN A 34 -19.53 4.36 9.63
N ILE A 35 -18.22 4.61 9.66
CA ILE A 35 -17.60 5.75 8.97
C ILE A 35 -17.81 5.62 7.45
N SER A 36 -17.63 4.42 6.90
CA SER A 36 -17.85 4.13 5.49
C SER A 36 -19.27 4.49 5.06
N TYR A 37 -20.27 4.07 5.83
CA TYR A 37 -21.68 4.37 5.57
C TYR A 37 -21.95 5.89 5.59
N LEU A 38 -21.45 6.59 6.60
CA LEU A 38 -21.62 8.05 6.73
C LEU A 38 -20.96 8.81 5.58
N LEU A 39 -19.87 8.29 5.03
CA LEU A 39 -19.11 8.91 3.93
C LEU A 39 -19.44 8.29 2.56
N GLY A 40 -20.67 7.82 2.36
CA GLY A 40 -21.16 7.42 1.03
C GLY A 40 -20.54 6.13 0.49
N GLY A 41 -20.11 5.23 1.37
CA GLY A 41 -19.59 3.90 1.06
C GLY A 41 -18.11 3.87 0.69
N ILE A 42 -17.34 4.91 1.03
CA ILE A 42 -15.87 4.90 0.91
C ILE A 42 -15.27 3.91 1.90
N GLN A 43 -14.32 3.09 1.47
CA GLN A 43 -13.71 2.10 2.36
C GLN A 43 -12.64 2.78 3.22
N VAL A 44 -12.75 2.66 4.54
CA VAL A 44 -11.68 3.04 5.47
C VAL A 44 -10.69 1.89 5.54
N VAL A 45 -9.41 2.16 5.32
CA VAL A 45 -8.35 1.16 5.34
C VAL A 45 -7.14 1.66 6.13
N TYR A 46 -6.34 0.72 6.62
CA TYR A 46 -5.00 0.96 7.14
C TYR A 46 -3.97 0.47 6.13
N ILE A 47 -3.04 1.34 5.73
CA ILE A 47 -1.94 1.01 4.80
C ILE A 47 -0.62 1.31 5.50
N GLU A 48 0.07 0.26 5.93
CA GLU A 48 1.28 0.33 6.75
C GLU A 48 2.39 1.16 6.09
N GLU A 49 2.54 1.08 4.76
CA GLU A 49 3.59 1.82 4.03
C GLU A 49 3.32 3.33 3.94
N LEU A 50 2.11 3.78 4.25
CA LEU A 50 1.65 5.16 4.05
C LEU A 50 1.26 5.86 5.36
N GLN A 51 1.34 5.15 6.47
CA GLN A 51 0.91 5.60 7.79
C GLN A 51 1.96 5.24 8.84
N PRO A 52 2.03 5.98 9.95
CA PRO A 52 2.84 5.53 11.08
C PRO A 52 2.36 4.15 11.57
N VAL A 53 3.28 3.37 12.12
CA VAL A 53 2.94 2.12 12.80
C VAL A 53 2.09 2.46 14.02
N LEU A 54 0.83 2.04 14.01
CA LEU A 54 -0.12 2.27 15.09
C LEU A 54 -0.49 0.94 15.74
N THR A 55 -0.65 0.96 17.07
CA THR A 55 -1.33 -0.11 17.79
C THR A 55 -2.82 -0.15 17.42
N LEU A 56 -3.47 -1.29 17.69
CA LEU A 56 -4.91 -1.45 17.43
C LEU A 56 -5.74 -0.43 18.23
N GLU A 57 -5.32 -0.16 19.47
CA GLU A 57 -5.93 0.80 20.39
C GLU A 57 -5.80 2.25 19.89
N GLU A 58 -4.63 2.62 19.36
CA GLU A 58 -4.40 3.94 18.78
C GLU A 58 -5.24 4.13 17.51
N TYR A 59 -5.25 3.14 16.62
CA TYR A 59 -6.04 3.22 15.39
C TYR A 59 -7.54 3.28 15.69
N TYR A 60 -8.03 2.46 16.63
CA TYR A 60 -9.40 2.54 17.11
C TYR A 60 -9.73 3.93 17.67
N SER A 61 -8.83 4.51 18.48
CA SER A 61 -9.03 5.84 19.06
C SER A 61 -9.13 6.94 17.99
N LEU A 62 -8.31 6.87 16.93
CA LEU A 62 -8.39 7.79 15.80
C LEU A 62 -9.74 7.67 15.06
N LEU A 63 -10.17 6.44 14.78
CA LEU A 63 -11.46 6.16 14.16
C LEU A 63 -12.61 6.69 15.02
N ASP A 64 -12.56 6.48 16.35
CA ASP A 64 -13.65 6.87 17.26
C ASP A 64 -13.78 8.39 17.35
N VAL A 65 -12.65 9.10 17.48
CA VAL A 65 -12.64 10.57 17.42
C VAL A 65 -13.24 11.07 16.10
N PHE A 66 -12.80 10.51 14.97
CA PHE A 66 -13.30 10.92 13.66
C PHE A 66 -14.80 10.63 13.48
N TYR A 67 -15.24 9.43 13.84
CA TYR A 67 -16.64 9.01 13.79
C TYR A 67 -17.55 9.93 14.62
N ASN A 68 -17.17 10.22 15.87
CA ASN A 68 -17.93 11.12 16.73
C ASN A 68 -18.03 12.54 16.16
N ARG A 69 -17.02 13.02 15.43
CA ARG A 69 -17.08 14.30 14.72
C ARG A 69 -18.04 14.24 13.52
N LEU A 70 -18.02 13.16 12.74
CA LEU A 70 -18.95 12.94 11.61
C LEU A 70 -20.42 12.90 12.06
N LEU A 71 -20.71 12.19 13.15
CA LEU A 71 -22.07 12.12 13.71
C LEU A 71 -22.61 13.51 14.10
N LYS A 72 -21.75 14.34 14.70
CA LYS A 72 -22.13 15.69 15.14
C LYS A 72 -22.38 16.63 13.97
N SER A 73 -21.59 16.53 12.90
CA SER A 73 -21.69 17.44 11.75
C SER A 73 -22.81 17.09 10.77
N ARG A 74 -23.33 15.85 10.79
CA ARG A 74 -24.45 15.38 9.94
C ARG A 74 -24.24 15.68 8.45
N ILE A 75 -23.03 15.41 7.96
CA ILE A 75 -22.66 15.65 6.56
C ILE A 75 -23.53 14.78 5.63
N PRO A 76 -24.24 15.35 4.65
CA PRO A 76 -25.08 14.56 3.78
C PRO A 76 -24.25 13.90 2.67
N PHE A 77 -24.11 12.58 2.73
CA PHE A 77 -23.64 11.78 1.59
C PHE A 77 -24.76 10.91 1.05
N HIS A 78 -24.80 10.75 -0.27
CA HIS A 78 -25.55 9.65 -0.84
C HIS A 78 -24.84 8.34 -0.48
N PRO A 79 -25.52 7.31 0.07
CA PRO A 79 -24.88 6.10 0.66
C PRO A 79 -23.93 5.31 -0.26
N ARG A 80 -23.89 5.61 -1.56
CA ARG A 80 -23.06 4.93 -2.56
C ARG A 80 -22.25 5.87 -3.46
N SER A 81 -22.21 7.18 -3.18
CA SER A 81 -21.52 8.15 -4.05
C SER A 81 -20.02 7.89 -4.17
N LEU A 82 -19.39 7.33 -3.13
CA LEU A 82 -17.95 7.09 -3.04
C LEU A 82 -17.60 5.59 -2.99
N ARG A 83 -18.55 4.71 -3.29
CA ARG A 83 -18.31 3.26 -3.34
C ARG A 83 -17.16 2.91 -4.31
N GLY A 84 -16.28 2.02 -3.86
CA GLY A 84 -15.11 1.56 -4.62
C GLY A 84 -13.89 2.46 -4.49
N LEU A 85 -13.98 3.56 -3.73
CA LEU A 85 -12.86 4.40 -3.33
C LEU A 85 -12.38 4.01 -1.93
N GLN A 86 -11.13 4.36 -1.62
CA GLN A 86 -10.49 4.06 -0.35
C GLN A 86 -10.00 5.34 0.32
N MET A 87 -10.01 5.35 1.65
CA MET A 87 -9.40 6.40 2.45
C MET A 87 -8.58 5.82 3.60
N ILE A 88 -7.51 6.53 3.96
CA ILE A 88 -6.74 6.32 5.17
C ILE A 88 -6.95 7.52 6.11
N LEU A 89 -6.96 7.25 7.41
CA LEU A 89 -7.05 8.28 8.45
C LEU A 89 -5.68 8.56 9.05
N ASN A 90 -5.27 9.82 8.99
CA ASN A 90 -3.97 10.25 9.50
C ASN A 90 -4.14 11.26 10.64
N SER A 91 -3.19 11.28 11.58
CA SER A 91 -3.09 12.29 12.64
C SER A 91 -2.25 13.49 12.23
N ASP A 92 -1.31 13.33 11.29
CA ASP A 92 -0.16 14.23 11.16
C ASP A 92 -0.36 15.40 10.19
N ARG A 93 -1.56 15.54 9.64
CA ARG A 93 -1.86 16.54 8.60
C ARG A 93 -3.07 17.38 9.03
N TYR A 94 -3.27 18.53 8.37
CA TYR A 94 -4.44 19.39 8.61
C TYR A 94 -5.40 19.42 7.42
N ALA A 95 -4.92 19.10 6.21
CA ALA A 95 -5.71 19.12 4.98
C ALA A 95 -5.86 17.72 4.36
N PRO A 96 -7.08 17.34 3.92
CA PRO A 96 -7.31 16.21 3.02
C PRO A 96 -6.43 16.27 1.77
N SER A 97 -5.94 15.12 1.31
CA SER A 97 -5.21 15.01 0.05
C SER A 97 -5.56 13.71 -0.68
N LEU A 98 -5.30 13.66 -1.98
CA LEU A 98 -5.50 12.48 -2.81
C LEU A 98 -4.12 11.96 -3.21
N HIS A 99 -3.83 10.69 -2.90
CA HIS A 99 -2.59 10.06 -3.33
C HIS A 99 -2.67 9.62 -4.79
N ASP A 100 -1.53 9.56 -5.46
CA ASP A 100 -1.38 9.07 -6.83
C ASP A 100 -1.88 7.63 -7.05
N LEU A 101 -2.00 6.83 -5.99
CA LEU A 101 -2.53 5.47 -6.02
C LEU A 101 -4.05 5.42 -5.90
N GLY A 102 -4.70 6.59 -5.73
CA GLY A 102 -6.15 6.77 -5.75
C GLY A 102 -6.85 6.64 -4.40
N HIS A 103 -6.12 6.57 -3.28
CA HIS A 103 -6.70 6.64 -1.94
C HIS A 103 -6.66 8.07 -1.40
N PHE A 104 -7.65 8.40 -0.57
CA PHE A 104 -7.74 9.67 0.12
C PHE A 104 -6.98 9.63 1.45
N ASN A 105 -6.15 10.63 1.71
CA ASN A 105 -5.50 10.82 3.00
C ASN A 105 -6.31 11.85 3.78
N ILE A 106 -7.06 11.39 4.78
CA ILE A 106 -7.98 12.25 5.53
C ILE A 106 -7.42 12.48 6.93
N PRO A 107 -7.14 13.74 7.31
CA PRO A 107 -6.75 14.01 8.67
C PRO A 107 -7.91 13.91 9.65
N THR A 108 -7.66 13.27 10.79
CA THR A 108 -8.66 13.04 11.86
C THR A 108 -9.33 14.34 12.32
N LEU A 109 -8.61 15.46 12.29
CA LEU A 109 -9.05 16.77 12.76
C LEU A 109 -9.41 17.76 11.64
N CYS A 110 -9.48 17.32 10.38
CA CYS A 110 -9.80 18.21 9.26
C CYS A 110 -11.19 18.85 9.35
N ASP A 111 -11.40 19.95 8.61
CA ASP A 111 -12.71 20.56 8.45
C ASP A 111 -13.64 19.66 7.63
N LEU A 112 -14.81 19.38 8.19
CA LEU A 112 -15.74 18.38 7.67
C LEU A 112 -16.57 18.89 6.48
N VAL A 113 -16.81 20.19 6.38
CA VAL A 113 -17.51 20.79 5.24
C VAL A 113 -16.58 20.78 4.02
N TYR A 114 -15.34 21.18 4.21
CA TYR A 114 -14.29 21.09 3.20
C TYR A 114 -14.04 19.63 2.77
N LEU A 115 -14.01 18.70 3.74
CA LEU A 115 -13.84 17.28 3.45
C LEU A 115 -14.91 16.77 2.48
N GLN A 116 -16.18 17.12 2.70
CA GLN A 116 -17.28 16.70 1.84
C GLN A 116 -17.07 17.16 0.40
N TRP A 117 -16.81 18.44 0.21
CA TRP A 117 -16.56 19.03 -1.10
C TRP A 117 -15.34 18.38 -1.77
N PHE A 118 -14.26 18.19 -1.02
CA PHE A 118 -13.03 17.61 -1.51
C PHE A 118 -13.24 16.17 -2.02
N LEU A 119 -13.88 15.32 -1.22
CA LEU A 119 -14.15 13.92 -1.58
C LEU A 119 -14.99 13.83 -2.86
N LEU A 120 -16.07 14.60 -2.96
CA LEU A 120 -16.95 14.59 -4.12
C LEU A 120 -16.25 15.09 -5.39
N THR A 121 -15.50 16.18 -5.27
CA THR A 121 -14.79 16.81 -6.41
C THR A 121 -13.65 15.93 -6.92
N LYS A 122 -12.97 15.21 -6.03
CA LYS A 122 -11.80 14.38 -6.36
C LYS A 122 -12.14 12.91 -6.61
N ALA A 123 -13.39 12.50 -6.42
CA ALA A 123 -13.83 11.11 -6.59
C ALA A 123 -13.48 10.53 -7.96
N GLN A 124 -13.69 11.29 -9.04
CA GLN A 124 -13.38 10.80 -10.40
C GLN A 124 -11.88 10.61 -10.62
N GLN A 125 -11.07 11.59 -10.20
CA GLN A 125 -9.61 11.49 -10.24
C GLN A 125 -9.10 10.29 -9.43
N ALA A 126 -9.69 10.01 -8.27
CA ALA A 126 -9.36 8.85 -7.45
C ALA A 126 -9.64 7.53 -8.18
N ARG A 127 -10.80 7.39 -8.85
CA ARG A 127 -11.14 6.20 -9.65
C ARG A 127 -10.16 6.00 -10.80
N GLU A 128 -9.81 7.07 -11.51
CA GLU A 128 -8.85 7.03 -12.61
C GLU A 128 -7.45 6.62 -12.13
N ASN A 129 -7.01 7.14 -10.99
CA ASN A 129 -5.74 6.75 -10.36
C ASN A 129 -5.73 5.26 -9.98
N MET A 130 -6.81 4.76 -9.36
CA MET A 130 -6.94 3.34 -9.03
C MET A 130 -6.96 2.45 -10.27
N LYS A 131 -7.68 2.86 -11.32
CA LYS A 131 -7.72 2.15 -12.60
C LYS A 131 -6.33 2.06 -13.23
N ARG A 132 -5.62 3.19 -13.34
CA ARG A 132 -4.26 3.25 -13.87
C ARG A 132 -3.29 2.38 -13.09
N LYS A 133 -3.38 2.38 -11.75
CA LYS A 133 -2.59 1.53 -10.86
C LYS A 133 -2.84 0.04 -11.16
N ASN A 134 -4.09 -0.36 -11.33
CA ASN A 134 -4.45 -1.75 -11.60
C ASN A 134 -4.00 -2.19 -12.99
N GLU A 135 -4.20 -1.35 -14.01
CA GLU A 135 -3.68 -1.60 -15.36
C GLU A 135 -2.17 -1.78 -15.35
N LEU A 136 -1.45 -0.91 -14.64
CA LEU A 136 0.01 -1.00 -14.53
C LEU A 136 0.47 -2.30 -13.86
N LYS A 137 -0.24 -2.79 -12.84
CA LYS A 137 0.06 -4.10 -12.20
C LYS A 137 -0.15 -5.27 -13.14
N VAL A 138 -1.18 -5.22 -13.99
CA VAL A 138 -1.43 -6.25 -15.00
C VAL A 138 -0.29 -6.25 -16.02
N THR A 139 0.04 -5.08 -16.58
CA THR A 139 1.16 -4.93 -17.53
C THR A 139 2.50 -5.37 -16.93
N GLU A 140 2.76 -5.01 -15.67
CA GLU A 140 3.96 -5.46 -14.94
C GLU A 140 4.04 -6.98 -14.88
N SER A 141 2.94 -7.65 -14.49
CA SER A 141 2.89 -9.11 -14.40
C SER A 141 3.08 -9.79 -15.76
N GLU A 142 2.47 -9.26 -16.82
CA GLU A 142 2.61 -9.77 -18.19
C GLU A 142 4.05 -9.65 -18.69
N LEU A 143 4.69 -8.50 -18.45
CA LEU A 143 6.08 -8.26 -18.85
C LEU A 143 7.08 -9.09 -18.05
N ILE A 144 6.83 -9.31 -16.76
CA ILE A 144 7.61 -10.23 -15.93
C ILE A 144 7.53 -11.63 -16.55
N GLN A 145 6.32 -12.13 -16.83
CA GLN A 145 6.13 -13.46 -17.42
C GLN A 145 6.80 -13.59 -18.79
N ALA A 146 6.66 -12.57 -19.65
CA ALA A 146 7.30 -12.54 -20.96
C ALA A 146 8.83 -12.55 -20.85
N SER A 147 9.40 -11.79 -19.92
CA SER A 147 10.85 -11.74 -19.68
C SER A 147 11.37 -13.08 -19.14
N THR A 148 10.71 -13.64 -18.13
CA THR A 148 11.01 -14.97 -17.58
C THR A 148 11.04 -16.02 -18.68
N LYS A 149 10.03 -16.03 -19.55
CA LYS A 149 9.96 -16.98 -20.67
C LYS A 149 11.06 -16.73 -21.72
N LYS A 150 11.27 -15.48 -22.13
CA LYS A 150 12.26 -15.13 -23.17
C LYS A 150 13.67 -15.55 -22.78
N PHE A 151 14.04 -15.31 -21.52
CA PHE A 151 15.39 -15.62 -21.02
C PHE A 151 15.48 -16.98 -20.34
N SER A 152 14.36 -17.72 -20.20
CA SER A 152 14.30 -18.97 -19.42
C SER A 152 14.86 -18.77 -18.01
N LEU A 153 14.42 -17.71 -17.32
CA LEU A 153 14.79 -17.42 -15.95
C LEU A 153 14.13 -18.44 -15.02
N GLU A 154 14.87 -18.92 -14.02
CA GLU A 154 14.30 -19.75 -12.95
C GLU A 154 13.46 -18.90 -11.98
N ARG A 155 13.89 -17.66 -11.72
CA ARG A 155 13.13 -16.65 -10.96
C ARG A 155 13.29 -15.26 -11.53
N PHE A 156 12.21 -14.49 -11.52
CA PHE A 156 12.24 -13.06 -11.85
C PHE A 156 11.26 -12.30 -10.99
N TYR A 157 11.76 -11.32 -10.24
CA TYR A 157 10.94 -10.49 -9.36
C TYR A 157 11.59 -9.12 -9.16
N LYS A 158 10.92 -8.26 -8.39
CA LYS A 158 11.44 -6.95 -8.01
C LYS A 158 11.57 -6.83 -6.50
N ASP A 159 12.54 -6.03 -6.09
CA ASP A 159 12.65 -5.53 -4.73
C ASP A 159 11.49 -4.56 -4.41
N PRO A 160 10.99 -4.51 -3.15
CA PRO A 160 9.90 -3.61 -2.75
C PRO A 160 10.18 -2.12 -3.01
N SER A 161 11.45 -1.70 -3.05
CA SER A 161 11.84 -0.33 -3.35
C SER A 161 11.68 0.06 -4.82
N VAL A 162 11.37 -0.89 -5.71
CA VAL A 162 11.16 -0.65 -7.14
C VAL A 162 9.66 -0.51 -7.45
N SER A 163 9.28 0.66 -7.96
CA SER A 163 7.90 0.93 -8.38
C SER A 163 7.50 0.09 -9.60
N SER A 164 6.19 -0.13 -9.77
CA SER A 164 5.66 -0.83 -10.95
C SER A 164 6.01 -0.14 -12.27
N VAL A 165 6.11 1.20 -12.27
CA VAL A 165 6.53 1.96 -13.46
C VAL A 165 7.97 1.63 -13.83
N GLN A 166 8.88 1.62 -12.84
CA GLN A 166 10.28 1.27 -13.04
C GLN A 166 10.44 -0.19 -13.48
N MET A 167 9.64 -1.10 -12.93
CA MET A 167 9.66 -2.51 -13.31
C MET A 167 9.21 -2.72 -14.76
N VAL A 168 8.11 -2.07 -15.16
CA VAL A 168 7.60 -2.10 -16.54
C VAL A 168 8.64 -1.57 -17.53
N ASP A 169 9.27 -0.43 -17.23
CA ASP A 169 10.35 0.13 -18.05
C ASP A 169 11.56 -0.82 -18.15
N CYS A 170 11.98 -1.39 -17.02
CA CYS A 170 13.08 -2.37 -16.98
C CYS A 170 12.77 -3.60 -17.84
N CYS A 171 11.59 -4.20 -17.69
CA CYS A 171 11.18 -5.38 -18.44
C CYS A 171 11.08 -5.08 -19.94
N THR A 172 10.54 -3.91 -20.31
CA THR A 172 10.48 -3.48 -21.72
C THR A 172 11.88 -3.42 -22.32
N ARG A 173 12.83 -2.79 -21.63
CA ARG A 173 14.23 -2.71 -22.08
C ARG A 173 14.95 -4.05 -22.11
N LEU A 174 14.63 -4.97 -21.19
CA LEU A 174 15.12 -6.35 -21.23
C LEU A 174 14.59 -7.06 -22.49
N LEU A 175 13.29 -7.03 -22.71
CA LEU A 175 12.62 -7.68 -23.84
C LEU A 175 13.05 -7.13 -25.21
N ASP A 176 13.55 -5.91 -25.30
CA ASP A 176 14.09 -5.37 -26.55
C ASP A 176 15.46 -5.94 -26.94
N ARG A 177 16.12 -6.70 -26.06
CA ARG A 177 17.51 -7.16 -26.27
C ARG A 177 17.68 -8.66 -26.11
N PRO A 178 18.59 -9.29 -26.88
CA PRO A 178 19.04 -10.64 -26.59
C PRO A 178 20.12 -10.58 -25.49
N LEU A 179 19.89 -11.31 -24.40
CA LEU A 179 20.80 -11.44 -23.25
C LEU A 179 20.95 -12.93 -22.92
N PRO A 180 21.66 -13.70 -23.77
CA PRO A 180 21.71 -15.16 -23.66
C PRO A 180 22.34 -15.66 -22.35
N TRP A 181 23.20 -14.85 -21.73
CA TRP A 181 23.82 -15.16 -20.44
C TRP A 181 22.85 -15.14 -19.25
N LEU A 182 21.60 -14.71 -19.42
CA LEU A 182 20.59 -14.76 -18.37
C LEU A 182 19.91 -16.14 -18.24
N HIS A 183 20.23 -17.09 -19.11
CA HIS A 183 19.61 -18.42 -19.09
C HIS A 183 19.78 -19.12 -17.75
N GLY A 184 18.66 -19.59 -17.17
CA GLY A 184 18.64 -20.30 -15.89
C GLY A 184 18.92 -19.43 -14.65
N MET A 185 19.07 -18.11 -14.81
CA MET A 185 19.39 -17.25 -13.66
C MET A 185 18.16 -16.92 -12.80
N HIS A 186 18.43 -16.62 -11.53
CA HIS A 186 17.52 -15.86 -10.67
C HIS A 186 17.84 -14.37 -10.79
N LEU A 187 16.85 -13.59 -11.22
CA LEU A 187 17.01 -12.15 -11.46
C LEU A 187 16.09 -11.35 -10.55
N CYS A 188 16.66 -10.39 -9.83
CA CYS A 188 15.95 -9.41 -9.02
C CYS A 188 16.17 -8.00 -9.58
N VAL A 189 15.09 -7.24 -9.78
CA VAL A 189 15.19 -5.81 -10.12
C VAL A 189 15.20 -4.99 -8.84
N SER A 190 16.27 -4.23 -8.62
CA SER A 190 16.47 -3.40 -7.42
C SER A 190 16.91 -1.98 -7.79
N ASN A 191 17.57 -1.27 -6.86
CA ASN A 191 18.19 0.05 -7.10
C ASN A 191 19.72 -0.02 -7.31
N PHE A 192 20.34 -1.19 -7.19
CA PHE A 192 21.79 -1.35 -7.28
C PHE A 192 22.19 -2.74 -7.79
N TYR A 193 23.40 -2.85 -8.33
CA TYR A 193 23.95 -4.16 -8.69
C TYR A 193 24.41 -4.89 -7.43
N SER A 194 23.98 -6.13 -7.25
CA SER A 194 24.49 -7.02 -6.20
C SER A 194 24.22 -8.48 -6.57
N VAL A 195 24.85 -9.40 -5.85
CA VAL A 195 24.51 -10.82 -5.88
C VAL A 195 24.16 -11.21 -4.45
N MET A 196 22.96 -11.73 -4.25
CA MET A 196 22.49 -12.16 -2.93
C MET A 196 23.14 -13.48 -2.52
N GLN A 197 23.10 -13.82 -1.23
CA GLN A 197 23.74 -15.03 -0.69
C GLN A 197 23.14 -16.33 -1.25
N ASP A 198 21.88 -16.28 -1.66
CA ASP A 198 21.13 -17.36 -2.33
C ASP A 198 21.38 -17.43 -3.84
N GLY A 199 22.22 -16.54 -4.39
CA GLY A 199 22.63 -16.55 -5.79
C GLY A 199 21.80 -15.64 -6.70
N ASP A 200 20.84 -14.88 -6.15
CA ASP A 200 19.99 -13.99 -6.94
C ASP A 200 20.80 -12.78 -7.44
N LEU A 201 20.83 -12.59 -8.77
CA LEU A 201 21.46 -11.44 -9.40
C LEU A 201 20.52 -10.24 -9.30
N CYS A 202 20.94 -9.21 -8.57
CA CYS A 202 20.24 -7.93 -8.53
C CYS A 202 20.78 -6.99 -9.61
N ILE A 203 19.88 -6.42 -10.40
CA ILE A 203 20.19 -5.33 -11.33
C ILE A 203 19.36 -4.10 -10.97
N PRO A 204 19.93 -2.88 -11.05
CA PRO A 204 19.13 -1.68 -10.88
C PRO A 204 18.11 -1.59 -12.01
N TRP A 205 16.88 -1.15 -11.71
CA TRP A 205 15.84 -0.98 -12.73
C TRP A 205 16.34 -0.17 -13.93
N ASN A 206 17.15 0.88 -13.72
CA ASN A 206 17.76 1.72 -14.75
C ASN A 206 19.17 1.29 -15.19
N TRP A 207 19.46 -0.02 -15.13
CA TRP A 207 20.74 -0.59 -15.53
C TRP A 207 21.29 -0.01 -16.83
N LYS A 208 22.58 0.34 -16.81
CA LYS A 208 23.24 0.97 -17.96
C LYS A 208 23.74 -0.13 -18.90
N ASN A 209 23.54 0.09 -20.19
CA ASN A 209 24.23 -0.67 -21.22
C ASN A 209 25.72 -0.36 -21.06
N GLY A 210 26.56 -1.35 -20.81
CA GLY A 210 28.00 -1.18 -20.68
C GLY A 210 28.63 -0.58 -21.94
N ARG A 211 28.49 0.73 -22.17
CA ARG A 211 29.57 1.56 -22.65
C ARG A 211 30.30 2.00 -21.39
N ALA A 212 31.16 1.12 -20.88
CA ALA A 212 32.26 1.59 -20.07
C ALA A 212 33.03 2.57 -20.97
N THR A 213 32.82 3.87 -20.78
CA THR A 213 33.79 4.87 -21.23
C THR A 213 35.09 4.51 -20.56
N LYS A 214 36.01 3.94 -21.35
CA LYS A 214 37.43 3.91 -21.04
C LYS A 214 37.95 5.34 -20.91
#